data_AF-A0A7Y4R8J5-F1
#
_entry.id   AF-A0A7Y4R8J5-F1
#
_cell.length_a   1.000
_cell.length_b   1.000
_cell.length_c   1.000
_cell.angle_alpha   90.00
_cell.angle_beta   90.00
_cell.angle_gamma   90.00
#
_symmetry.space_group_name_H-M   'P 1'
#
loop_
_entity.id
_entity.type
_entity.pdbx_description
1 polymer ?
#
loop_
_entity_poly.entity_id
_entity_poly.type
_entity_poly.pdbx_seq_one_letter_code
_entity_poly.pdbx_strand_id
1 'polypeptide(L)'
;MRTILSVLSLVTICTTAARADRVAAVDLIFATSNGTPFFGDHFDNGVLEPIWDVVAGSPGPETGTTLDLHGGDLLLAPLSYDPQTDLAVASMLDVSGMQPGDLAAVVLYGANRGDILAFILGNGTAFATDETFAPLGVTSYVGELAVVELNYDADGTFRAIVNGSSAFDGIPGGFGPVSEVGLLAIPEPATVTFMIVGLGLSALRRRRSTNERG
;
A
#
# COMPACT_ATOMS: atom_id res chain seq x y z
N MET A 1 15.99 -3.49 -35.23
CA MET A 1 15.03 -2.37 -35.14
C MET A 1 13.62 -2.91 -34.90
N ARG A 2 13.31 -3.29 -33.66
CA ARG A 2 11.98 -3.75 -33.20
C ARG A 2 11.95 -3.58 -31.68
N THR A 3 12.09 -2.33 -31.21
CA THR A 3 12.14 -2.03 -29.77
C THR A 3 11.79 -0.57 -29.47
N ILE A 4 10.98 0.07 -30.31
CA ILE A 4 10.51 1.44 -30.11
C ILE A 4 9.07 1.54 -30.64
N LEU A 5 8.15 0.80 -30.02
CA LEU A 5 6.71 0.85 -30.33
C LEU A 5 5.89 0.24 -29.18
N SER A 6 6.17 0.67 -27.95
CA SER A 6 5.32 0.38 -26.78
C SER A 6 5.23 1.53 -25.77
N VAL A 7 5.88 2.68 -26.04
CA VAL A 7 5.92 3.83 -25.12
C VAL A 7 4.91 4.92 -25.52
N LEU A 8 4.20 4.76 -26.65
CA LEU A 8 3.33 5.79 -27.23
C LEU A 8 1.82 5.49 -27.13
N SER A 9 1.38 4.86 -26.04
CA SER A 9 -0.05 4.73 -25.72
C SER A 9 -0.40 5.25 -24.32
N LEU A 10 0.55 5.86 -23.60
CA LEU A 10 0.39 6.28 -22.20
C LEU A 10 0.43 7.80 -22.03
N VAL A 11 -0.19 8.59 -22.89
CA VAL A 11 -0.46 10.00 -22.58
C VAL A 11 -1.71 10.46 -23.30
N THR A 12 -2.87 10.00 -22.86
CA THR A 12 -4.10 10.79 -22.84
C THR A 12 -5.06 10.00 -21.96
N ILE A 13 -5.33 10.47 -20.74
CA ILE A 13 -6.64 10.43 -20.07
C ILE A 13 -6.48 11.07 -18.69
N CYS A 14 -7.19 12.18 -18.53
CA CYS A 14 -7.72 12.76 -17.30
C CYS A 14 -6.72 13.35 -16.30
N THR A 15 -6.44 14.63 -16.51
CA THR A 15 -6.56 15.63 -15.44
C THR A 15 -8.00 15.63 -14.90
N THR A 16 -8.43 14.58 -14.23
CA THR A 16 -9.41 14.76 -13.16
C THR A 16 -8.64 15.51 -12.10
N ALA A 17 -9.04 16.75 -11.81
CA ALA A 17 -8.54 17.47 -10.66
C ALA A 17 -8.51 16.47 -9.50
N ALA A 18 -7.33 16.28 -8.88
CA ALA A 18 -7.23 15.46 -7.68
C ALA A 18 -8.37 15.90 -6.78
N ARG A 19 -9.33 15.00 -6.53
CA ARG A 19 -10.40 15.30 -5.61
C ARG A 19 -9.69 15.63 -4.30
N ALA A 20 -9.90 16.83 -3.80
CA ALA A 20 -9.49 17.21 -2.45
C ALA A 20 -10.34 16.48 -1.39
N ASP A 21 -11.22 15.58 -1.82
CA ASP A 21 -12.04 14.76 -0.96
C ASP A 21 -11.23 13.55 -0.47
N ARG A 22 -11.34 13.29 0.83
CA ARG A 22 -10.78 12.12 1.51
C ARG A 22 -11.25 10.81 0.85
N VAL A 23 -10.32 9.94 0.49
CA VAL A 23 -10.59 8.57 0.02
C VAL A 23 -10.72 7.63 1.22
N ALA A 24 -9.75 7.67 2.12
CA ALA A 24 -9.75 6.88 3.35
C ALA A 24 -9.07 7.68 4.48
N ALA A 25 -9.30 7.31 5.73
CA ALA A 25 -8.48 7.76 6.84
C ALA A 25 -7.80 6.56 7.51
N VAL A 26 -6.54 6.70 7.91
CA VAL A 26 -5.81 5.65 8.63
C VAL A 26 -5.68 6.07 10.08
N ASP A 27 -6.16 5.24 11.00
CA ASP A 27 -6.10 5.49 12.45
C ASP A 27 -4.84 4.86 13.07
N LEU A 28 -4.47 3.70 12.57
CA LEU A 28 -3.33 2.95 13.10
C LEU A 28 -2.67 2.15 11.99
N ILE A 29 -1.35 2.07 12.06
CA ILE A 29 -0.59 1.00 11.43
C ILE A 29 0.53 0.57 12.36
N PHE A 30 0.75 -0.74 12.51
CA PHE A 30 1.87 -1.27 13.27
C PHE A 30 2.41 -2.54 12.64
N ALA A 31 3.68 -2.83 12.90
CA ALA A 31 4.31 -4.08 12.50
C ALA A 31 4.96 -4.77 13.69
N THR A 32 4.85 -6.10 13.68
CA THR A 32 5.47 -6.98 14.67
C THR A 32 6.37 -8.01 13.99
N SER A 33 7.45 -8.37 14.67
CA SER A 33 8.35 -9.46 14.30
C SER A 33 8.22 -10.52 15.39
N ASN A 34 7.75 -11.71 15.01
CA ASN A 34 7.43 -12.80 15.95
C ASN A 34 6.58 -12.33 17.15
N GLY A 35 5.57 -11.50 16.87
CA GLY A 35 4.67 -10.91 17.87
C GLY A 35 5.24 -9.74 18.70
N THR A 36 6.50 -9.35 18.49
CA THR A 36 7.09 -8.18 19.17
C THR A 36 6.96 -6.93 18.28
N PRO A 37 6.28 -5.86 18.74
CA PRO A 37 6.18 -4.61 17.98
C PRO A 37 7.55 -3.95 17.78
N PHE A 38 7.81 -3.48 16.57
CA PHE A 38 9.03 -2.73 16.23
C PHE A 38 8.78 -1.48 15.38
N PHE A 39 7.55 -1.33 14.88
CA PHE A 39 7.10 -0.23 14.05
C PHE A 39 5.64 0.07 14.42
N GLY A 40 5.27 1.34 14.48
CA GLY A 40 3.87 1.71 14.48
C GLY A 40 3.65 3.20 14.59
N ASP A 41 2.50 3.64 14.10
CA ASP A 41 2.05 5.03 14.08
C ASP A 41 0.54 5.05 14.38
N HIS A 42 0.16 5.93 15.31
CA HIS A 42 -1.23 6.17 15.74
C HIS A 42 -1.80 7.49 15.20
N PHE A 43 -1.03 8.21 14.36
CA PHE A 43 -1.42 9.48 13.74
C PHE A 43 -2.04 10.47 14.74
N ASP A 44 -1.43 10.60 15.91
CA ASP A 44 -1.98 11.26 17.10
C ASP A 44 -1.77 12.79 17.12
N ASN A 45 -1.84 13.41 15.93
CA ASN A 45 -1.51 14.82 15.64
C ASN A 45 -0.05 15.17 15.95
N GLY A 46 0.83 14.20 15.79
CA GLY A 46 2.24 14.27 16.13
C GLY A 46 3.14 14.65 14.96
N VAL A 47 4.43 14.39 15.14
CA VAL A 47 5.30 14.14 14.00
C VAL A 47 5.03 12.70 13.60
N LEU A 48 4.75 12.48 12.32
CA LEU A 48 4.69 11.16 11.69
C LEU A 48 5.87 10.30 12.14
N GLU A 49 5.62 9.38 13.07
CA GLU A 49 6.62 8.53 13.72
C GLU A 49 6.18 7.07 13.61
N PRO A 50 6.97 6.22 12.93
CA PRO A 50 8.27 6.52 12.33
C PRO A 50 8.17 7.46 11.12
N ILE A 51 9.29 8.05 10.72
CA ILE A 51 9.31 9.05 9.64
C ILE A 51 8.76 8.43 8.35
N TRP A 52 7.63 8.97 7.91
CA TRP A 52 7.01 8.66 6.62
C TRP A 52 7.58 9.54 5.52
N ASP A 53 7.99 8.92 4.43
CA ASP A 53 8.31 9.59 3.18
C ASP A 53 7.04 9.75 2.33
N VAL A 54 6.60 11.00 2.12
CA VAL A 54 5.55 11.29 1.14
C VAL A 54 6.14 11.16 -0.26
N VAL A 55 5.81 10.07 -0.94
CA VAL A 55 6.32 9.75 -2.28
C VAL A 55 5.53 10.47 -3.35
N ALA A 56 4.21 10.54 -3.18
CA ALA A 56 3.28 11.21 -4.09
C ALA A 56 2.08 11.77 -3.32
N GLY A 57 1.40 12.73 -3.95
CA GLY A 57 0.20 13.36 -3.41
C GLY A 57 0.50 14.42 -2.33
N SER A 58 -0.52 14.70 -1.54
CA SER A 58 -0.49 15.62 -0.41
C SER A 58 -1.50 15.11 0.63
N PRO A 59 -1.07 14.17 1.50
CA PRO A 59 -1.86 13.70 2.63
C PRO A 59 -2.46 14.86 3.41
N GLY A 60 -3.68 14.64 3.92
CA GLY A 60 -4.33 15.59 4.80
C GLY A 60 -3.55 15.79 6.09
N PRO A 61 -3.88 16.83 6.87
CA PRO A 61 -3.34 16.92 8.23
C PRO A 61 -3.83 15.72 9.05
N GLU A 62 -3.03 15.28 10.00
CA GLU A 62 -3.52 14.43 11.08
C GLU A 62 -4.64 15.18 11.83
N THR A 63 -5.73 14.47 12.11
CA THR A 63 -6.86 14.99 12.86
C THR A 63 -7.30 13.98 13.92
N GLY A 64 -6.92 14.24 15.16
CA GLY A 64 -7.22 13.35 16.28
C GLY A 64 -6.21 12.20 16.33
N THR A 65 -6.64 11.03 15.86
CA THR A 65 -5.79 9.83 15.70
C THR A 65 -5.76 9.36 14.25
N THR A 66 -6.23 10.16 13.30
CA THR A 66 -6.37 9.72 11.91
C THR A 66 -5.60 10.61 10.95
N LEU A 67 -4.93 9.98 9.98
CA LEU A 67 -4.38 10.64 8.81
C LEU A 67 -5.33 10.45 7.61
N ASP A 68 -5.83 11.57 7.07
CA ASP A 68 -6.64 11.55 5.85
C ASP A 68 -5.76 11.30 4.61
N LEU A 69 -6.13 10.29 3.83
CA LEU A 69 -5.54 9.99 2.54
C LEU A 69 -6.46 10.48 1.43
N HIS A 70 -5.91 11.33 0.57
CA HIS A 70 -6.52 11.83 -0.65
C HIS A 70 -6.11 11.00 -1.86
N GLY A 71 -6.86 11.15 -2.94
CA GLY A 71 -6.56 10.46 -4.17
C GLY A 71 -5.17 10.82 -4.74
N GLY A 72 -4.31 9.81 -4.91
CA GLY A 72 -2.93 9.96 -5.40
C GLY A 72 -1.88 9.99 -4.29
N ASP A 73 -2.29 9.94 -3.02
CA ASP A 73 -1.38 9.90 -1.90
C ASP A 73 -0.67 8.55 -1.81
N LEU A 74 0.65 8.61 -1.64
CA LEU A 74 1.49 7.47 -1.34
C LEU A 74 2.49 7.87 -0.27
N LEU A 75 2.39 7.26 0.90
CA LEU A 75 3.35 7.37 1.98
C LEU A 75 4.08 6.04 2.13
N LEU A 76 5.40 6.08 2.32
CA LEU A 76 6.21 4.92 2.63
C LEU A 76 6.94 5.13 3.94
N ALA A 77 7.14 4.06 4.70
CA ALA A 77 7.99 4.06 5.86
C ALA A 77 8.91 2.83 5.85
N PRO A 78 10.21 2.98 6.16
CA PRO A 78 11.14 1.86 6.19
C PRO A 78 10.84 0.93 7.36
N LEU A 79 10.94 -0.37 7.10
CA LEU A 79 10.85 -1.41 8.12
C LEU A 79 12.23 -1.99 8.40
N SER A 80 12.65 -1.92 9.66
CA SER A 80 13.87 -2.60 10.15
C SER A 80 13.51 -4.00 10.67
N TYR A 81 13.14 -4.90 9.76
CA TYR A 81 12.67 -6.24 10.07
C TYR A 81 13.73 -7.32 9.78
N ASP A 82 13.75 -8.38 10.59
CA ASP A 82 14.60 -9.56 10.39
C ASP A 82 13.88 -10.61 9.51
N PRO A 83 14.34 -10.86 8.27
CA PRO A 83 13.71 -11.79 7.34
C PRO A 83 13.72 -13.26 7.77
N GLN A 84 14.37 -13.61 8.87
CA GLN A 84 14.32 -14.96 9.43
C GLN A 84 13.16 -15.18 10.42
N THR A 85 12.31 -14.17 10.63
CA THR A 85 11.20 -14.22 11.59
C THR A 85 9.87 -13.93 10.89
N ASP A 86 8.75 -14.28 11.51
CA ASP A 86 7.46 -13.91 10.94
C ASP A 86 7.22 -12.40 11.08
N LEU A 87 6.69 -11.78 10.03
CA LEU A 87 6.24 -10.39 10.03
C LEU A 87 4.71 -10.35 10.03
N ALA A 88 4.14 -9.52 10.90
CA ALA A 88 2.72 -9.14 10.79
C ALA A 88 2.62 -7.62 10.73
N VAL A 89 1.93 -7.10 9.72
CA VAL A 89 1.56 -5.69 9.59
C VAL A 89 0.06 -5.59 9.71
N ALA A 90 -0.42 -4.76 10.63
CA ALA A 90 -1.84 -4.51 10.80
C ALA A 90 -2.13 -3.02 10.64
N SER A 91 -3.26 -2.69 10.03
CA SER A 91 -3.71 -1.32 9.87
C SER A 91 -5.23 -1.20 10.02
N MET A 92 -5.69 -0.06 10.51
CA MET A 92 -7.10 0.25 10.67
C MET A 92 -7.45 1.45 9.78
N LEU A 93 -8.32 1.22 8.80
CA LEU A 93 -8.72 2.22 7.81
C LEU A 93 -10.22 2.52 7.91
N ASP A 94 -10.56 3.80 8.08
CA ASP A 94 -11.91 4.32 7.85
C ASP A 94 -12.12 4.51 6.35
N VAL A 95 -13.03 3.70 5.80
CA VAL A 95 -13.41 3.65 4.38
C VAL A 95 -14.82 4.19 4.13
N SER A 96 -15.47 4.80 5.14
CA SER A 96 -16.81 5.40 5.01
C SER A 96 -16.92 6.45 3.90
N GLY A 97 -15.80 7.12 3.57
CA GLY A 97 -15.73 8.13 2.53
C GLY A 97 -15.63 7.58 1.10
N MET A 98 -15.29 6.29 0.95
CA MET A 98 -14.98 5.71 -0.36
C MET A 98 -16.20 5.71 -1.28
N GLN A 99 -16.04 6.31 -2.45
CA GLN A 99 -17.00 6.19 -3.53
C GLN A 99 -16.79 4.88 -4.29
N PRO A 100 -17.80 4.40 -5.04
CA PRO A 100 -17.58 3.32 -6.00
C PRO A 100 -16.37 3.63 -6.89
N GLY A 101 -15.42 2.71 -6.98
CA GLY A 101 -14.21 2.84 -7.81
C GLY A 101 -12.99 3.45 -7.10
N ASP A 102 -13.16 4.06 -5.92
CA ASP A 102 -12.04 4.44 -5.07
C ASP A 102 -11.37 3.19 -4.50
N LEU A 103 -10.06 3.27 -4.27
CA LEU A 103 -9.26 2.23 -3.63
C LEU A 103 -8.34 2.82 -2.56
N ALA A 104 -8.16 2.08 -1.47
CA ALA A 104 -7.10 2.29 -0.49
C ALA A 104 -6.25 1.02 -0.41
N ALA A 105 -4.98 1.13 -0.10
CA ALA A 105 -4.12 -0.04 0.02
C ALA A 105 -3.07 0.09 1.11
N VAL A 106 -2.79 -1.05 1.75
CA VAL A 106 -1.57 -1.28 2.53
C VAL A 106 -0.61 -2.04 1.62
N VAL A 107 0.58 -1.50 1.44
CA VAL A 107 1.57 -2.02 0.48
C VAL A 107 2.81 -2.47 1.25
N LEU A 108 3.36 -3.62 0.90
CA LEU A 108 4.65 -4.10 1.34
C LEU A 108 5.61 -4.09 0.16
N TYR A 109 6.79 -3.52 0.36
CA TYR A 109 7.86 -3.57 -0.62
C TYR A 109 8.95 -4.52 -0.15
N GLY A 110 9.28 -5.48 -1.01
CA GLY A 110 10.40 -6.37 -0.79
C GLY A 110 11.75 -5.67 -0.98
N ALA A 111 12.83 -6.31 -0.54
CA ALA A 111 14.19 -5.80 -0.63
C ALA A 111 14.67 -5.72 -2.09
N ASN A 112 14.14 -6.57 -2.99
CA ASN A 112 14.44 -6.45 -4.40
C ASN A 112 13.56 -5.38 -5.05
N ARG A 113 14.10 -4.75 -6.10
CA ARG A 113 13.58 -3.50 -6.69
C ARG A 113 12.29 -3.64 -7.51
N GLY A 114 11.61 -4.78 -7.48
CA GLY A 114 10.32 -5.01 -8.14
C GLY A 114 9.32 -5.74 -7.26
N ASP A 115 9.70 -6.14 -6.05
CA ASP A 115 8.89 -6.98 -5.19
C ASP A 115 7.84 -6.10 -4.52
N ILE A 116 6.59 -6.27 -4.91
CA ILE A 116 5.47 -5.51 -4.36
C ILE A 116 4.37 -6.49 -3.98
N LEU A 117 3.88 -6.39 -2.75
CA LEU A 117 2.61 -6.98 -2.36
C LEU A 117 1.70 -5.84 -1.91
N ALA A 118 0.52 -5.76 -2.51
CA ALA A 118 -0.47 -4.79 -2.11
C ALA A 118 -1.75 -5.50 -1.68
N PHE A 119 -2.27 -5.07 -0.53
CA PHE A 119 -3.60 -5.42 -0.10
C PHE A 119 -4.51 -4.23 -0.32
N ILE A 120 -5.45 -4.40 -1.24
CA ILE A 120 -6.27 -3.34 -1.77
C ILE A 120 -7.69 -3.50 -1.23
N LEU A 121 -8.21 -2.41 -0.67
CA LEU A 121 -9.59 -2.23 -0.26
C LEU A 121 -10.30 -1.37 -1.30
N GLY A 122 -11.46 -1.82 -1.75
CA GLY A 122 -12.48 -1.02 -2.40
C GLY A 122 -13.75 -0.98 -1.55
N ASN A 123 -14.82 -0.39 -2.09
CA ASN A 123 -16.11 -0.36 -1.41
C ASN A 123 -16.71 -1.79 -1.27
N GLY A 124 -16.56 -2.39 -0.07
CA GLY A 124 -17.07 -3.72 0.28
C GLY A 124 -16.29 -4.92 -0.28
N THR A 125 -15.19 -4.68 -0.99
CA THR A 125 -14.33 -5.72 -1.58
C THR A 125 -12.88 -5.51 -1.22
N ALA A 126 -12.14 -6.59 -1.01
CA ALA A 126 -10.72 -6.55 -0.74
C ALA A 126 -9.99 -7.61 -1.54
N PHE A 127 -8.77 -7.34 -1.96
CA PHE A 127 -7.95 -8.32 -2.68
C PHE A 127 -6.47 -8.10 -2.46
N ALA A 128 -5.71 -9.19 -2.52
CA ALA A 128 -4.26 -9.14 -2.57
C ALA A 128 -3.78 -9.15 -4.03
N THR A 129 -2.68 -8.47 -4.30
CA THR A 129 -1.99 -8.51 -5.58
C THR A 129 -0.48 -8.44 -5.39
N ASP A 130 0.26 -8.97 -6.36
CA ASP A 130 1.70 -8.78 -6.50
C ASP A 130 2.03 -7.72 -7.57
N GLU A 131 3.30 -7.64 -7.98
CA GLU A 131 3.78 -6.74 -9.02
C GLU A 131 3.19 -6.98 -10.43
N THR A 132 2.48 -8.09 -10.64
CA THR A 132 1.72 -8.34 -11.87
C THR A 132 0.39 -7.59 -11.90
N PHE A 133 -0.05 -7.06 -10.75
CA PHE A 133 -1.34 -6.40 -10.55
C PHE A 133 -2.56 -7.31 -10.79
N ALA A 134 -2.34 -8.62 -10.96
CA ALA A 134 -3.41 -9.59 -11.03
C ALA A 134 -3.87 -9.95 -9.61
N PRO A 135 -5.19 -9.98 -9.34
CA PRO A 135 -5.68 -10.42 -8.03
C PRO A 135 -5.21 -11.85 -7.73
N LEU A 136 -4.48 -12.00 -6.63
CA LEU A 136 -4.05 -13.29 -6.08
C LEU A 136 -5.20 -13.99 -5.36
N GLY A 137 -6.07 -13.18 -4.73
CA GLY A 137 -7.27 -13.63 -4.04
C GLY A 137 -8.17 -12.45 -3.72
N VAL A 138 -9.48 -12.69 -3.66
CA VAL A 138 -10.51 -11.65 -3.49
C VAL A 138 -11.46 -12.10 -2.38
N THR A 139 -11.82 -11.19 -1.50
CA THR A 139 -12.88 -11.36 -0.52
C THR A 139 -13.81 -10.15 -0.51
N SER A 140 -14.95 -10.32 0.14
CA SER A 140 -15.81 -9.19 0.53
C SER A 140 -15.65 -8.92 2.02
N TYR A 141 -15.91 -7.68 2.42
CA TYR A 141 -15.99 -7.30 3.83
C TYR A 141 -17.17 -6.36 4.02
N VAL A 142 -17.64 -6.24 5.26
CA VAL A 142 -18.76 -5.40 5.63
C VAL A 142 -18.30 -4.42 6.70
N GLY A 143 -18.73 -3.17 6.57
CA GLY A 143 -18.46 -2.10 7.52
C GLY A 143 -17.72 -0.94 6.89
N GLU A 144 -17.73 0.17 7.61
CA GLU A 144 -17.02 1.41 7.26
C GLU A 144 -15.59 1.44 7.82
N LEU A 145 -15.25 0.47 8.69
CA LEU A 145 -13.93 0.30 9.26
C LEU A 145 -13.36 -1.04 8.76
N ALA A 146 -12.20 -0.96 8.12
CA ALA A 146 -11.44 -2.11 7.66
C ALA A 146 -10.20 -2.30 8.54
N VAL A 147 -10.15 -3.41 9.26
CA VAL A 147 -8.94 -3.89 9.92
C VAL A 147 -8.25 -4.84 8.97
N VAL A 148 -7.11 -4.41 8.46
CA VAL A 148 -6.25 -5.15 7.53
C VAL A 148 -5.13 -5.80 8.30
N GLU A 149 -4.88 -7.08 8.04
CA GLU A 149 -3.72 -7.81 8.56
C GLU A 149 -2.99 -8.50 7.41
N LEU A 150 -1.70 -8.20 7.29
CA LEU A 150 -0.77 -8.78 6.34
C LEU A 150 0.27 -9.57 7.13
N ASN A 151 0.23 -10.89 7.00
CA ASN A 151 1.19 -11.78 7.64
C ASN A 151 2.12 -12.34 6.56
N TYR A 152 3.41 -12.25 6.81
CA TYR A 152 4.46 -12.76 5.94
C TYR A 152 5.38 -13.64 6.79
N ASP A 153 5.20 -14.95 6.63
CA ASP A 153 5.91 -15.95 7.42
C ASP A 153 7.37 -16.07 6.93
N ALA A 154 8.26 -16.57 7.79
CA ALA A 154 9.69 -16.73 7.45
C ALA A 154 9.93 -17.71 6.28
N ASP A 155 8.96 -18.59 5.98
CA ASP A 155 9.01 -19.48 4.82
C ASP A 155 8.54 -18.82 3.50
N GLY A 156 8.15 -17.55 3.56
CA GLY A 156 7.66 -16.76 2.44
C GLY A 156 6.15 -16.84 2.24
N THR A 157 5.40 -17.57 3.06
CA THR A 157 3.93 -17.62 2.96
C THR A 157 3.33 -16.25 3.32
N PHE A 158 2.45 -15.76 2.47
CA PHE A 158 1.73 -14.50 2.65
C PHE A 158 0.25 -14.75 2.91
N ARG A 159 -0.27 -14.10 3.94
CA ARG A 159 -1.68 -14.14 4.32
C ARG A 159 -2.21 -12.72 4.43
N ALA A 160 -3.30 -12.43 3.73
CA ALA A 160 -3.94 -11.12 3.72
C ALA A 160 -5.38 -11.25 4.19
N ILE A 161 -5.72 -10.53 5.25
CA ILE A 161 -6.97 -10.66 5.98
C ILE A 161 -7.60 -9.27 6.11
N VAL A 162 -8.93 -9.20 5.96
CA VAL A 162 -9.72 -8.00 6.29
C VAL A 162 -10.88 -8.39 7.20
N ASN A 163 -11.02 -7.70 8.34
CA ASN A 163 -12.09 -7.95 9.31
C ASN A 163 -12.21 -9.45 9.68
N GLY A 164 -11.08 -10.14 9.83
CA GLY A 164 -11.00 -11.58 10.12
C GLY A 164 -11.30 -12.52 8.94
N SER A 165 -11.62 -12.00 7.76
CA SER A 165 -11.85 -12.79 6.54
C SER A 165 -10.59 -12.84 5.68
N SER A 166 -10.09 -14.03 5.39
CA SER A 166 -8.92 -14.21 4.51
C SER A 166 -9.29 -13.88 3.07
N ALA A 167 -8.52 -12.97 2.46
CA ALA A 167 -8.57 -12.67 1.03
C ALA A 167 -7.56 -13.51 0.25
N PHE A 168 -6.42 -13.83 0.86
CA PHE A 168 -5.36 -14.62 0.25
C PHE A 168 -4.58 -15.36 1.34
N ASP A 169 -4.22 -16.61 1.03
CA ASP A 169 -3.39 -17.47 1.87
C ASP A 169 -2.55 -18.36 0.95
N GLY A 170 -1.25 -18.05 0.83
CA GLY A 170 -0.36 -18.80 -0.04
C GLY A 170 1.00 -18.14 -0.25
N ILE A 171 1.83 -18.75 -1.08
CA ILE A 171 3.17 -18.24 -1.38
C ILE A 171 3.07 -17.24 -2.54
N PRO A 172 3.41 -15.96 -2.34
CA PRO A 172 3.55 -15.00 -3.42
C PRO A 172 4.76 -15.39 -4.28
N GLY A 173 4.60 -15.34 -5.60
CA GLY A 173 5.64 -15.81 -6.52
C GLY A 173 6.91 -14.93 -6.44
N GLY A 174 7.95 -15.40 -5.75
CA GLY A 174 9.28 -14.78 -5.80
C GLY A 174 9.45 -13.48 -5.01
N PHE A 175 8.51 -13.14 -4.13
CA PHE A 175 8.62 -11.96 -3.27
C PHE A 175 9.74 -12.14 -2.22
N GLY A 176 10.66 -11.18 -2.14
CA GLY A 176 11.77 -11.20 -1.20
C GLY A 176 11.41 -10.64 0.19
N PRO A 177 12.40 -10.58 1.09
CA PRO A 177 12.28 -9.94 2.40
C PRO A 177 11.59 -8.58 2.38
N VAL A 178 10.59 -8.34 3.23
CA VAL A 178 9.97 -7.01 3.36
C VAL A 178 10.97 -5.99 3.88
N SER A 179 10.91 -4.78 3.34
CA SER A 179 11.82 -3.68 3.66
C SER A 179 11.12 -2.35 3.94
N GLU A 180 9.92 -2.14 3.40
CA GLU A 180 9.14 -0.92 3.58
C GLU A 180 7.64 -1.28 3.63
N VAL A 181 6.87 -0.48 4.36
CA VAL A 181 5.42 -0.50 4.34
C VAL A 181 4.91 0.81 3.76
N GLY A 182 3.78 0.76 3.06
CA GLY A 182 3.19 1.91 2.41
C GLY A 182 1.68 2.01 2.60
N LEU A 183 1.20 3.24 2.55
CA LEU A 183 -0.21 3.61 2.51
C LEU A 183 -0.48 4.31 1.19
N LEU A 184 -1.49 3.84 0.46
CA LEU A 184 -1.85 4.34 -0.87
C LEU A 184 -3.35 4.61 -0.96
N ALA A 185 -3.73 5.73 -1.54
CA ALA A 185 -5.11 6.04 -1.91
C ALA A 185 -5.23 6.38 -3.40
N ILE A 186 -6.22 5.80 -4.07
CA ILE A 186 -6.45 5.93 -5.51
C ILE A 186 -7.92 6.30 -5.74
N PRO A 187 -8.22 7.44 -6.38
CA PRO A 187 -9.60 7.82 -6.65
C PRO A 187 -10.10 7.22 -7.97
N GLU A 188 -11.41 7.09 -8.15
CA GLU A 188 -12.01 6.87 -9.48
C GLU A 188 -11.85 8.14 -10.37
N PRO A 189 -11.68 8.05 -11.70
CA PRO A 189 -11.53 6.87 -12.57
C PRO A 189 -10.07 6.45 -12.80
N ALA A 190 -9.16 6.90 -11.95
CA ALA A 190 -7.72 6.70 -12.06
C ALA A 190 -7.25 5.25 -11.76
N THR A 191 -8.18 4.36 -11.42
CA THR A 191 -8.00 3.17 -10.59
C THR A 191 -6.95 2.17 -11.07
N VAL A 192 -6.70 2.03 -12.38
CA VAL A 192 -5.70 1.08 -12.92
C VAL A 192 -4.42 1.79 -13.37
N THR A 193 -4.54 2.90 -14.10
CA THR A 193 -3.37 3.61 -14.64
C THR A 193 -2.51 4.23 -13.53
N PHE A 194 -3.13 4.81 -12.49
CA PHE A 194 -2.39 5.40 -11.38
C PHE A 194 -1.79 4.36 -10.44
N MET A 195 -2.40 3.17 -10.30
CA MET A 195 -1.80 2.09 -9.53
C MET A 195 -0.50 1.62 -10.18
N ILE A 196 -0.54 1.34 -11.48
CA ILE A 196 0.64 0.90 -12.25
C ILE A 196 1.70 2.00 -12.31
N VAL A 197 1.31 3.25 -12.54
CA VAL A 197 2.24 4.39 -12.62
C VAL A 197 2.80 4.76 -11.25
N GLY A 198 1.99 4.80 -10.19
CA GLY A 198 2.41 5.14 -8.84
C GLY A 198 3.36 4.11 -8.24
N LEU A 199 2.99 2.82 -8.32
CA LEU A 199 3.86 1.74 -7.85
C LEU A 199 5.12 1.60 -8.73
N GLY A 200 4.98 1.75 -10.06
CA GLY A 200 6.10 1.74 -10.99
C GLY A 200 7.07 2.91 -10.80
N LEU A 201 6.57 4.15 -10.60
CA LEU A 201 7.38 5.33 -10.33
C LEU A 201 8.09 5.25 -8.98
N SER A 202 7.45 4.64 -7.97
CA SER A 202 8.06 4.41 -6.66
C SER A 202 9.23 3.44 -6.75
N ALA A 203 9.06 2.33 -7.48
CA ALA A 203 10.15 1.41 -7.80
C ALA A 203 11.30 2.10 -8.59
N LEU A 204 10.96 3.00 -9.52
CA LEU A 204 11.92 3.82 -10.28
C LEU A 204 12.64 4.88 -9.43
N ARG A 205 11.98 5.50 -8.45
CA ARG A 205 12.60 6.48 -7.54
C ARG A 205 13.58 5.79 -6.61
N ARG A 206 13.25 4.59 -6.13
CA ARG A 206 14.15 3.72 -5.35
C ARG A 206 15.43 3.37 -6.11
N ARG A 207 15.34 3.28 -7.44
CA ARG A 207 16.52 3.11 -8.34
C ARG A 207 17.49 4.30 -8.32
N ARG A 208 17.01 5.53 -8.10
CA ARG A 208 17.86 6.73 -8.11
C ARG A 208 18.51 7.02 -6.77
N SER A 209 17.78 6.91 -5.65
CA SER A 209 18.29 7.24 -4.31
C SER A 209 19.48 6.37 -3.86
N THR A 210 19.54 5.12 -4.33
CA THR A 210 20.66 4.21 -4.02
C THR A 210 21.89 4.44 -4.90
N ASN A 211 21.74 4.99 -6.12
CA ASN A 211 22.88 5.33 -6.98
C ASN A 211 23.60 6.61 -6.53
N GLU A 212 22.96 7.46 -5.72
CA GLU A 212 23.57 8.67 -5.17
C GLU A 212 24.33 8.40 -3.85
N ARG A 213 24.25 7.18 -3.32
CA ARG A 213 24.92 6.75 -2.07
C ARG A 213 26.09 5.79 -2.26
N GLY A 214 26.45 5.46 -3.51
CA GLY A 214 27.61 4.63 -3.86
C GLY A 214 28.59 5.37 -4.76
#